data_AF-A0A2V9QBX9-F1
#
_entry.id   AF-A0A2V9QBX9-F1
#
_cell.length_a   1.000
_cell.length_b   1.000
_cell.length_c   1.000
_cell.angle_alpha   90.00
_cell.angle_beta   90.00
_cell.angle_gamma   90.00
#
_symmetry.space_group_name_H-M   'P 1'
#
loop_
_entity.id
_entity.type
_entity.pdbx_description
1 polymer ?
#
loop_
_entity_poly.entity_id
_entity_poly.type
_entity_poly.pdbx_seq_one_letter_code
_entity_poly.pdbx_strand_id
1 'polypeptide(L)' 'MYRFHLDSPIPFTKSLRATIEHGHANDRGDKSSSVAYWYQIEPHVEFPAMPSVDQRLPRVP' A
#
# COMPACT_ATOMS: atom_id res chain seq x y z
N MET A 1 -10.15 -6.80 -2.36
CA MET A 1 -11.05 -5.99 -1.51
C MET A 1 -10.65 -4.53 -1.64
N TYR A 2 -11.58 -3.59 -1.44
CA TYR A 2 -11.27 -2.16 -1.34
C TYR A 2 -11.95 -1.56 -0.11
N ARG A 3 -11.39 -0.46 0.41
CA ARG A 3 -11.99 0.39 1.45
C ARG A 3 -11.59 1.83 1.22
N PHE A 4 -12.56 2.73 1.22
CA PHE A 4 -12.32 4.17 1.16
C PHE A 4 -12.64 4.81 2.51
N HIS A 5 -11.76 5.72 2.94
CA HIS A 5 -11.88 6.46 4.19
C HIS A 5 -12.39 7.89 3.92
N LEU A 6 -13.55 8.01 3.25
CA LEU A 6 -14.12 9.31 2.87
C LEU A 6 -14.71 10.04 4.08
N ASP A 7 -15.67 9.43 4.76
CA ASP A 7 -16.35 10.01 5.93
C ASP A 7 -15.56 9.85 7.23
N SER A 8 -14.46 9.09 7.20
CA SER A 8 -13.60 8.82 8.35
C SER A 8 -12.13 8.75 7.92
N PRO A 9 -11.56 9.90 7.50
CA PRO A 9 -10.17 9.96 7.07
C PRO A 9 -9.23 9.64 8.22
N ILE A 10 -8.00 9.25 7.88
CA ILE A 10 -6.92 9.00 8.84
C ILE A 10 -5.95 10.19 8.75
N PRO A 11 -6.13 11.24 9.57
CA PRO A 11 -5.28 12.44 9.50
C PRO A 11 -3.89 12.17 10.08
N PHE A 12 -2.88 12.89 9.58
CA PHE A 12 -1.51 12.87 10.11
C PHE A 12 -0.86 14.25 9.96
N THR A 13 0.02 14.62 10.89
CA THR A 13 0.73 15.92 10.86
C THR A 13 2.19 15.79 10.41
N LYS A 14 2.82 14.64 10.65
CA LYS A 14 4.25 14.43 10.38
C LYS A 14 4.51 13.29 9.41
N SER A 15 3.97 12.10 9.68
CA SER A 15 4.13 10.92 8.83
C SER A 15 3.01 9.91 9.09
N LEU A 16 2.78 9.05 8.08
CA LEU A 16 1.85 7.93 8.15
C LEU A 16 2.58 6.66 7.68
N ARG A 17 2.46 5.57 8.43
CA ARG A 17 2.90 4.23 8.03
C ARG A 17 1.73 3.27 8.19
N ALA A 18 1.20 2.77 7.09
CA ALA A 18 0.15 1.77 7.07
C ALA A 18 0.75 0.40 6.73
N THR A 19 0.42 -0.61 7.53
CA THR A 19 0.87 -2.01 7.35
C THR A 19 -0.31 -2.94 7.58
N ILE A 20 -0.31 -4.09 6.91
CA ILE A 20 -1.26 -5.17 7.13
C ILE A 20 -0.47 -6.48 7.24
N GLU A 21 -0.86 -7.34 8.17
CA GLU A 21 -0.26 -8.68 8.27
C GLU A 21 -0.65 -9.52 7.06
N HIS A 22 0.28 -10.37 6.60
CA HIS A 22 0.04 -11.27 5.48
C HIS A 22 -0.30 -12.68 5.99
N GLY A 23 -1.53 -12.83 6.50
CA GLY A 23 -1.89 -13.97 7.33
C GLY A 23 -1.45 -13.79 8.79
N HIS A 24 -1.82 -14.73 9.66
CA HIS A 24 -1.51 -14.60 11.07
C HIS A 24 0.01 -14.64 11.26
N ALA A 25 0.57 -13.61 11.89
CA ALA A 25 2.03 -13.50 12.06
C ALA A 25 2.82 -13.58 10.72
N ASN A 26 2.22 -13.13 9.61
CA ASN A 26 2.80 -13.17 8.26
C ASN A 26 3.11 -14.59 7.73
N ASP A 27 2.29 -15.58 8.11
CA ASP A 27 2.51 -17.00 7.79
C ASP A 27 2.10 -17.42 6.37
N ARG A 28 1.48 -16.55 5.57
CA ARG A 28 1.01 -16.91 4.23
C ARG A 28 2.05 -16.65 3.14
N GLY A 29 1.94 -17.39 2.03
CA GLY A 29 2.82 -17.26 0.86
C GLY A 29 2.12 -16.83 -0.43
N ASP A 30 0.82 -16.53 -0.38
CA ASP A 30 0.08 -15.99 -1.51
C ASP A 30 0.54 -14.57 -1.85
N LYS A 31 0.33 -14.16 -3.11
CA LYS A 31 0.73 -12.82 -3.56
C LYS A 31 -0.36 -11.81 -3.24
N SER A 32 0.01 -10.73 -2.56
CA SER A 32 -0.84 -9.56 -2.35
C SER A 32 -0.24 -8.33 -3.03
N SER A 33 -1.10 -7.45 -3.53
CA SER A 33 -0.72 -6.16 -4.09
C SER A 33 -1.81 -5.16 -3.74
N SER A 34 -1.43 -3.92 -3.45
CA SER A 34 -2.34 -2.87 -2.99
C SER A 34 -2.03 -1.54 -3.65
N VAL A 35 -3.00 -0.64 -3.58
CA VAL A 35 -2.86 0.77 -3.94
C VAL A 35 -3.38 1.58 -2.76
N ALA A 36 -2.69 2.66 -2.41
CA ALA A 36 -3.10 3.61 -1.38
C ALA A 36 -3.36 4.98 -2.03
N TYR A 37 -4.39 5.66 -1.55
CA TYR A 37 -4.74 7.03 -1.94
C TYR A 37 -4.73 7.90 -0.69
N TRP A 38 -4.07 9.05 -0.76
CA TRP A 38 -4.03 10.02 0.34
C TRP A 38 -3.80 11.42 -0.22
N TYR A 39 -4.04 12.41 0.64
CA TYR A 39 -3.70 13.80 0.39
C TYR A 39 -2.61 14.22 1.37
N GLN A 40 -1.64 15.00 0.87
CA GLN A 40 -0.62 15.64 1.70
C GLN A 40 -0.21 16.97 1.07
N ILE A 41 0.25 17.90 1.89
CA ILE A 41 0.81 19.18 1.42
C ILE A 41 2.24 18.91 0.91
N GLU A 42 2.66 19.66 -0.10
CA GLU A 42 4.02 19.60 -0.66
C GLU A 42 5.07 20.23 0.27
N PRO A 43 6.34 19.81 0.22
CA PRO A 43 6.91 18.80 -0.69
C PRO A 43 6.64 17.36 -0.26
N HIS A 44 6.70 16.45 -1.23
CA HIS A 44 6.63 15.02 -0.98
C HIS A 44 8.04 14.43 -0.82
N VAL A 45 8.16 13.36 -0.04
CA VAL A 45 9.36 12.53 -0.09
C VAL A 45 9.42 11.83 -1.44
N GLU A 46 10.62 11.53 -1.93
CA GLU A 46 10.78 10.68 -3.11
C GLU A 46 10.15 9.31 -2.86
N PHE A 47 9.30 8.86 -3.78
CA PHE A 47 8.71 7.54 -3.71
C PHE A 47 9.67 6.49 -4.27
N PRO A 48 9.68 5.27 -3.70
CA PRO A 48 10.40 4.16 -4.31
C PRO A 48 9.99 3.97 -5.77
N ALA A 49 10.95 3.62 -6.61
CA ALA A 49 10.65 3.28 -7.99
C ALA A 49 9.64 2.12 -8.05
N MET A 50 8.76 2.17 -9.04
CA MET A 50 7.85 1.06 -9.30
C MET A 50 8.65 -0.21 -9.62
N PRO A 51 8.21 -1.39 -9.12
CA PRO A 51 8.79 -2.66 -9.55
C PRO A 51 8.79 -2.80 -11.07
N SER A 52 9.76 -3.54 -11.62
CA SER A 52 9.82 -3.80 -13.05
C SER A 52 8.56 -4.54 -13.53
N VAL A 53 8.29 -4.50 -14.83
CA VAL A 53 7.10 -5.15 -15.41
C VAL A 53 7.01 -6.62 -15.00
N ASP A 54 8.10 -7.38 -15.12
CA ASP A 54 8.12 -8.80 -14.80
C ASP A 54 7.79 -9.12 -13.34
N GLN A 55 8.06 -8.18 -12.42
CA GLN A 55 7.77 -8.35 -11.00
C GLN A 55 6.29 -8.10 -10.64
N ARG A 56 5.57 -7.34 -11.47
CA ARG A 56 4.15 -6.97 -11.23
C ARG A 56 3.16 -7.73 -12.10
N LEU A 57 3.62 -8.57 -13.03
CA LEU A 57 2.74 -9.45 -13.80
C LEU A 57 2.18 -10.58 -12.92
N PRO A 58 0.91 -10.99 -13.12
CA PRO A 58 0.36 -12.19 -12.51
C PRO A 58 1.24 -13.40 -12.86
N ARG A 59 1.56 -14.22 -11.85
CA ARG A 59 2.14 -15.54 -12.12
C ARG A 59 0.98 -16.47 -12.48
N VAL A 60 0.86 -16.77 -13.77
CA VAL A 60 -0.02 -17.82 -14.26
C VAL A 60 0.62 -19.18 -13.91
N PRO A 61 -0.14 -20.18 -13.43
CA PRO A 61 0.38 -21.53 -13.26
C PRO A 61 0.89 -22.13 -14.57
#